data_AF-A0A3M8FW28-F1
#
_entry.id   AF-A0A3M8FW28-F1
#
_cell.length_a   1.000
_cell.length_b   1.000
_cell.length_c   1.000
_cell.angle_alpha   90.00
_cell.angle_beta   90.00
_cell.angle_gamma   90.00
#
_symmetry.space_group_name_H-M   'P 1'
#
loop_
_entity.id
_entity.type
_entity.pdbx_description
1 polymer ?
#
loop_
_entity_poly.entity_id
_entity_poly.type
_entity_poly.pdbx_seq_one_letter_code
_entity_poly.pdbx_strand_id
1 'polypeptide(L)'
;MLLFVFYAILVWYGAFQGRRRVPGLCALALGIFALIVFNAVHFRVAQHFGYEQYVPIFRVLMYPYMVMVGLVGLFLVTLPIELPRGELHCKACRYDLTDLKAEFKEGAPCPECGATEEEAATRAGRRLARKRLHAQNKIKPDPLPGLRLRPER
;
A
#
# COMPACT_ATOMS: atom_id res chain seq x y z
N MET A 1 6.35 -21.01 12.51
CA MET A 1 7.11 -20.05 11.69
C MET A 1 6.21 -19.27 10.73
N LEU A 2 5.35 -19.90 9.94
CA LEU A 2 4.45 -19.20 8.99
C LEU A 2 3.56 -18.14 9.65
N LEU A 3 3.08 -18.37 10.88
CA LEU A 3 2.27 -17.41 11.62
C LEU A 3 2.94 -16.03 11.75
N PHE A 4 4.26 -15.99 11.99
CA PHE A 4 5.01 -14.74 12.08
C PHE A 4 5.04 -14.04 10.71
N VAL A 5 5.26 -14.76 9.62
CA VAL A 5 5.27 -14.19 8.26
C VAL A 5 3.91 -13.55 7.92
N PHE A 6 2.80 -14.27 8.14
CA PHE A 6 1.46 -13.71 7.92
C PHE A 6 1.21 -12.48 8.77
N TYR A 7 1.63 -12.53 10.03
CA TYR A 7 1.53 -11.40 10.93
C TYR A 7 2.31 -10.18 10.40
N ALA A 8 3.56 -10.35 9.95
CA ALA A 8 4.35 -9.25 9.37
C ALA A 8 3.66 -8.65 8.15
N ILE A 9 3.14 -9.49 7.25
CA ILE A 9 2.42 -9.05 6.05
C ILE A 9 1.21 -8.19 6.44
N LEU A 10 0.44 -8.58 7.46
CA LEU A 10 -0.72 -7.81 7.92
C LEU A 10 -0.31 -6.44 8.48
N VAL A 11 0.74 -6.40 9.32
CA VAL A 11 1.27 -5.14 9.87
C VAL A 11 1.77 -4.23 8.75
N TRP A 12 2.54 -4.77 7.81
CA TRP A 12 3.07 -4.04 6.66
C TRP A 12 1.98 -3.56 5.71
N TYR A 13 0.95 -4.38 5.48
CA TYR A 13 -0.20 -3.99 4.67
C TYR A 13 -0.95 -2.81 5.30
N GLY A 14 -1.21 -2.85 6.61
CA GLY A 14 -1.82 -1.74 7.34
C GLY A 14 -0.95 -0.47 7.31
N ALA A 15 0.36 -0.61 7.56
CA ALA A 15 1.34 0.47 7.46
C ALA A 15 1.35 1.11 6.06
N PHE A 16 1.35 0.30 5.01
CA PHE A 16 1.37 0.75 3.62
C PHE A 16 0.04 1.40 3.18
N GLN A 17 -1.10 0.84 3.61
CA GLN A 17 -2.42 1.41 3.34
C GLN A 17 -2.58 2.79 4.00
N GLY A 18 -2.04 2.93 5.21
CA GLY A 18 -2.03 4.17 5.99
C GLY A 18 -0.80 5.07 5.78
N ARG A 19 0.03 4.83 4.76
CA ARG A 19 1.30 5.56 4.54
C ARG A 19 1.13 7.09 4.56
N ARG A 20 2.11 7.80 5.13
CA ARG A 20 2.11 9.25 5.40
C ARG A 20 0.87 9.80 6.12
N ARG A 21 0.13 8.94 6.83
CA ARG A 21 -1.01 9.34 7.68
C ARG A 21 -0.87 8.69 9.05
N VAL A 22 -1.47 9.32 10.06
CA VAL A 22 -1.51 8.81 11.44
C VAL A 22 -1.98 7.35 11.53
N PRO A 23 -2.99 6.88 10.75
CA PRO A 23 -3.41 5.48 10.78
C PRO A 23 -2.31 4.47 10.44
N GLY A 24 -1.37 4.80 9.53
CA GLY A 24 -0.26 3.90 9.20
C GLY A 24 0.73 3.76 10.36
N LEU A 25 1.02 4.87 11.05
CA LEU A 25 1.82 4.86 12.28
C LEU A 25 1.12 4.11 13.41
N CYS A 26 -0.20 4.29 13.57
CA CYS A 26 -0.97 3.54 14.56
C CYS A 26 -0.96 2.03 14.26
N ALA A 27 -1.09 1.62 13.00
CA ALA A 27 -1.02 0.21 12.60
C ALA A 27 0.35 -0.39 12.92
N LEU A 28 1.44 0.33 12.62
CA LEU A 28 2.79 -0.09 12.96
C LEU A 28 3.01 -0.20 14.47
N ALA A 29 2.62 0.84 15.22
CA ALA A 29 2.75 0.88 16.67
C ALA A 29 1.96 -0.25 17.34
N LEU A 30 0.73 -0.51 16.88
CA LEU A 30 -0.09 -1.62 17.34
C LEU A 30 0.56 -2.98 17.02
N GLY A 31 1.18 -3.11 15.85
CA GLY A 31 1.98 -4.28 15.50
C GLY A 31 3.12 -4.51 16.50
N ILE A 32 4.04 -3.56 16.61
CA ILE A 32 5.18 -3.69 17.54
C ILE A 32 4.71 -3.94 18.98
N PHE A 33 3.66 -3.26 19.43
CA PHE A 33 3.06 -3.50 20.73
C PHE A 33 2.56 -4.94 20.90
N ALA A 34 1.88 -5.51 19.89
CA ALA A 34 1.43 -6.90 19.93
C ALA A 34 2.60 -7.89 20.05
N LEU A 35 3.74 -7.64 19.39
CA LEU A 35 4.94 -8.46 19.57
C LEU A 35 5.52 -8.34 20.99
N ILE A 36 5.56 -7.12 21.56
CA ILE A 36 6.01 -6.92 22.95
C ILE A 36 5.12 -7.69 23.93
N VAL A 37 3.79 -7.58 23.78
CA VAL A 37 2.83 -8.32 24.59
C VAL A 37 3.01 -9.82 24.42
N PHE A 38 3.17 -10.30 23.19
CA PHE A 38 3.43 -11.71 22.91
C PHE A 38 4.71 -12.22 23.61
N ASN A 39 5.81 -11.45 23.58
CA ASN A 39 7.05 -11.79 24.28
C ASN A 39 6.83 -11.88 25.80
N ALA A 40 6.08 -10.94 26.38
CA ALA A 40 5.80 -10.91 27.80
C ALA A 40 4.91 -12.09 28.24
N VAL A 41 3.89 -12.42 27.45
CA VAL A 41 3.02 -13.58 27.70
C VAL A 41 3.83 -14.87 27.57
N HIS A 42 4.63 -15.02 26.52
CA HIS A 42 5.50 -16.18 26.33
C HIS A 42 6.45 -16.38 27.51
N PHE A 43 7.04 -15.29 28.03
CA PHE A 43 7.88 -15.36 29.22
C PHE A 43 7.11 -15.88 30.44
N ARG A 44 5.95 -15.30 30.75
CA ARG A 44 5.13 -15.78 31.90
C ARG A 44 4.70 -17.23 31.77
N VAL A 45 4.33 -17.65 30.56
CA VAL A 45 4.00 -19.05 30.25
C VAL A 45 5.21 -19.96 30.48
N ALA A 46 6.39 -19.57 30.00
CA ALA A 46 7.61 -20.34 30.20
C ALA A 46 7.97 -20.49 31.70
N GLN A 47 7.78 -19.45 32.51
CA GLN A 47 7.95 -19.52 33.96
C GLN A 47 6.95 -20.49 34.61
N HIS A 48 5.70 -20.45 34.17
CA HIS A 48 4.65 -21.32 34.71
C HIS A 48 4.89 -22.81 34.42
N PHE A 49 5.42 -23.14 33.24
CA PHE A 49 5.66 -24.53 32.82
C PHE A 49 7.11 -25.01 33.05
N GLY A 50 8.00 -24.19 33.61
CA GLY A 50 9.40 -24.56 33.88
C GLY A 50 10.30 -24.65 32.65
N TYR A 51 9.95 -23.99 31.53
CA TYR A 51 10.73 -23.96 30.29
C TYR A 51 11.66 -22.76 30.16
N GLU A 52 12.08 -22.16 31.29
CA GLU A 52 12.88 -20.93 31.31
C GLU A 52 14.20 -21.05 30.53
N GLN A 53 14.80 -22.23 30.50
CA GLN A 53 16.04 -22.51 29.77
C GLN A 53 15.96 -22.22 28.25
N TYR A 54 14.77 -22.28 27.65
CA TYR A 54 14.57 -22.04 26.21
C TYR A 54 14.23 -20.58 25.89
N VAL A 55 13.90 -19.76 26.90
CA VAL A 55 13.54 -18.34 26.74
C VAL A 55 14.65 -17.54 26.04
N PRO A 56 15.95 -17.68 26.37
CA PRO A 56 17.01 -16.91 25.71
C PRO A 56 17.07 -17.18 24.20
N ILE A 57 16.97 -18.44 23.79
CA ILE A 57 17.00 -18.84 22.38
C ILE A 57 15.85 -18.18 21.61
N PHE A 58 14.64 -18.22 22.20
CA PHE A 58 13.49 -17.59 21.58
C PHE A 58 13.66 -16.06 21.47
N ARG A 59 14.18 -15.39 22.50
CA ARG A 59 14.43 -13.94 22.49
C ARG A 59 15.47 -13.52 21.45
N VAL A 60 16.51 -14.32 21.25
CA VAL A 60 17.55 -14.08 20.22
C VAL A 60 16.93 -14.09 18.81
N LEU A 61 15.91 -14.90 18.56
CA LEU A 61 15.20 -14.90 17.27
C LEU A 61 14.14 -13.79 17.21
N MET A 62 13.47 -13.52 18.31
CA MET A 62 12.31 -12.63 18.35
C MET A 62 12.70 -11.14 18.30
N TYR A 63 13.80 -10.72 18.92
CA TYR A 63 14.24 -9.32 18.89
C TYR A 63 14.63 -8.84 17.49
N PRO A 64 15.49 -9.54 16.73
CA PRO A 64 15.78 -9.16 15.35
C PRO A 64 14.53 -9.12 14.48
N TYR A 65 13.61 -10.07 14.69
CA TYR A 65 12.33 -10.09 13.99
C TYR A 65 11.48 -8.85 14.29
N MET A 66 11.35 -8.43 15.55
CA MET A 66 10.67 -7.18 15.94
C MET A 66 11.31 -5.96 15.29
N VAL A 67 12.64 -5.87 15.31
CA VAL A 67 13.39 -4.77 14.69
C VAL A 67 13.13 -4.74 13.18
N MET A 68 13.20 -5.89 12.51
CA MET A 68 12.93 -6.01 11.07
C MET A 68 11.50 -5.56 10.73
N VAL A 69 10.49 -6.05 11.44
CA VAL A 69 9.09 -5.65 11.22
C VAL A 69 8.93 -4.15 11.42
N GLY A 70 9.56 -3.59 12.46
CA GLY A 70 9.53 -2.16 12.76
C GLY A 70 10.20 -1.30 11.70
N LEU A 71 11.41 -1.64 11.27
CA LEU A 71 12.16 -0.89 10.25
C LEU A 71 11.48 -0.93 8.88
N VAL A 72 11.06 -2.12 8.43
CA VAL A 72 10.35 -2.27 7.15
C VAL A 72 9.00 -1.55 7.21
N GLY A 73 8.25 -1.71 8.31
CA GLY A 73 6.99 -1.00 8.50
C GLY A 73 7.17 0.51 8.50
N LEU A 74 8.19 1.03 9.19
CA LEU A 74 8.50 2.47 9.21
C LEU A 74 8.89 2.98 7.83
N PHE A 75 9.72 2.22 7.10
CA PHE A 75 10.04 2.51 5.71
C PHE A 75 8.76 2.60 4.85
N LEU A 76 7.85 1.63 4.96
CA LEU A 76 6.59 1.64 4.21
C LEU A 76 5.68 2.82 4.56
N VAL A 77 5.64 3.24 5.82
CA VAL A 77 4.86 4.43 6.23
C VAL A 77 5.46 5.73 5.70
N THR A 78 6.80 5.81 5.65
CA THR A 78 7.53 7.00 5.21
C THR A 78 7.61 7.15 3.69
N LEU A 79 7.38 6.06 2.94
CA LEU A 79 7.39 6.06 1.49
C LEU A 79 6.56 7.22 0.92
N PRO A 80 7.11 7.98 -0.05
CA PRO A 80 6.35 8.97 -0.76
C PRO A 80 5.08 8.43 -1.39
N ILE A 81 4.00 9.19 -1.23
CA ILE A 81 2.78 9.00 -2.04
C ILE A 81 3.01 9.56 -3.47
N GLU A 82 4.19 10.13 -3.73
CA GLU A 82 4.47 10.97 -4.89
C GLU A 82 4.40 10.15 -6.17
N LEU A 83 3.33 10.40 -6.92
CA LEU A 83 3.46 10.50 -8.36
C LEU A 83 4.41 11.67 -8.63
N PRO A 84 5.37 11.55 -9.55
CA PRO A 84 6.38 12.56 -9.84
C PRO A 84 5.75 13.96 -9.93
N ARG A 85 6.18 14.84 -9.01
CA ARG A 85 5.71 16.24 -8.95
C ARG A 85 6.22 16.96 -10.20
N GLY A 86 5.33 17.22 -11.14
CA GLY A 86 5.64 17.91 -12.40
C GLY A 86 5.14 17.16 -13.63
N GLU A 87 4.90 15.86 -13.50
CA GLU A 87 4.34 15.02 -14.54
C GLU A 87 2.81 15.07 -14.49
N LEU A 88 2.19 15.24 -15.66
CA LEU A 88 0.75 15.43 -15.76
C LEU A 88 0.11 14.07 -15.46
N HIS A 89 -0.59 13.92 -14.34
CA HIS A 89 -1.24 12.66 -14.00
C HIS A 89 -2.74 12.82 -13.88
N CYS A 90 -3.49 11.81 -14.34
CA CYS A 90 -4.94 11.82 -14.16
C CYS A 90 -5.27 11.74 -12.67
N LYS A 91 -5.96 12.74 -12.12
CA LYS A 91 -6.33 12.78 -10.70
C LYS A 91 -7.31 11.66 -10.29
N ALA A 92 -7.97 11.02 -11.25
CA ALA A 92 -8.94 9.95 -11.04
C ALA A 92 -8.29 8.55 -10.97
N CYS A 93 -7.63 8.15 -12.06
CA CYS A 93 -7.01 6.83 -12.23
C CYS A 93 -5.50 6.79 -12.00
N ARG A 94 -4.84 7.95 -11.87
CA ARG A 94 -3.38 8.09 -11.71
C ARG A 94 -2.55 7.68 -12.93
N TYR A 95 -3.19 7.55 -14.10
CA TYR A 95 -2.47 7.35 -15.36
C TYR A 95 -1.51 8.52 -15.61
N ASP A 96 -0.31 8.20 -16.07
CA ASP A 96 0.68 9.17 -16.50
C ASP A 96 0.26 9.73 -17.87
N LEU A 97 -0.02 11.03 -17.90
CA LEU A 97 -0.42 11.81 -19.08
C LEU A 97 0.75 12.66 -19.59
N THR A 98 1.99 12.40 -19.14
CA THR A 98 3.15 13.19 -19.54
C THR A 98 3.34 13.18 -21.05
N ASP A 99 3.15 12.03 -21.69
CA ASP A 99 3.21 11.87 -23.15
C ASP A 99 2.00 12.46 -23.90
N LEU A 100 0.87 12.69 -23.21
CA LEU A 100 -0.37 13.23 -23.79
C LEU A 100 -0.63 14.68 -23.35
N LYS A 101 0.42 15.41 -22.92
CA LYS A 101 0.26 16.74 -22.32
C LYS A 101 -0.42 17.76 -23.23
N ALA A 102 -0.20 17.70 -24.55
CA ALA A 102 -0.84 18.60 -25.51
C ALA A 102 -2.34 18.28 -25.66
N GLU A 103 -2.66 17.02 -25.96
CA GLU A 103 -4.03 16.54 -26.15
C GLU A 103 -4.87 16.74 -24.88
N PHE A 104 -4.32 16.43 -23.71
CA PHE A 104 -5.05 16.58 -22.45
C PHE A 104 -5.32 18.05 -22.11
N LYS A 105 -4.40 18.97 -22.44
CA LYS A 105 -4.62 20.42 -22.28
C LYS A 105 -5.67 20.98 -23.24
N GLU A 106 -5.85 20.36 -24.39
CA GLU A 106 -6.92 20.67 -25.34
C GLU A 106 -8.28 20.07 -24.91
N GLY A 107 -8.34 19.45 -23.73
CA GLY A 107 -9.56 18.89 -23.17
C GLY A 107 -9.81 17.42 -23.54
N ALA A 108 -8.83 16.72 -24.12
CA ALA A 108 -8.98 15.30 -24.39
C ALA A 108 -9.22 14.50 -23.09
N PRO A 109 -10.19 13.57 -23.08
CA PRO A 109 -10.42 12.72 -21.92
C PRO A 109 -9.24 11.78 -21.70
N CYS A 110 -8.99 11.42 -20.44
CA CYS A 110 -7.96 10.43 -20.11
C CYS A 110 -8.23 9.10 -20.85
N PRO A 111 -7.24 8.50 -21.56
CA PRO A 111 -7.46 7.30 -22.36
C PRO A 111 -7.83 6.07 -21.52
N GLU A 112 -7.41 6.03 -20.26
CA GLU A 112 -7.72 4.94 -19.35
C GLU A 112 -9.12 5.03 -18.77
N CYS A 113 -9.47 6.17 -18.17
CA CYS A 113 -10.71 6.30 -17.38
C CYS A 113 -11.78 7.18 -18.02
N GLY A 114 -11.49 7.79 -19.17
CA GLY A 114 -12.36 8.73 -19.87
C GLY A 114 -12.60 10.04 -19.13
N ALA A 115 -11.91 10.31 -18.02
CA ALA A 115 -12.13 11.52 -17.22
C ALA A 115 -11.59 12.75 -17.95
N THR A 116 -12.41 13.79 -18.05
CA THR A 116 -11.96 15.13 -18.49
C THR A 116 -11.22 15.83 -17.35
N GLU A 117 -10.53 16.94 -17.67
CA GLU A 117 -9.81 17.73 -16.66
C GLU A 117 -10.73 18.24 -15.54
N GLU A 118 -11.94 18.70 -15.88
CA GLU A 118 -12.95 19.18 -14.93
C GLU A 118 -13.45 18.05 -14.01
N GLU A 119 -13.73 16.89 -14.57
CA GLU A 119 -14.12 15.70 -13.80
C GLU A 119 -12.99 15.22 -12.88
N ALA A 120 -11.75 15.30 -13.36
CA ALA A 120 -10.56 14.95 -12.58
C ALA A 120 -10.29 15.97 -11.46
N ALA A 121 -10.63 17.24 -11.65
CA ALA A 121 -10.47 18.30 -10.64
C ALA A 121 -11.36 18.07 -9.41
N THR A 122 -12.61 17.62 -9.62
CA THR A 122 -13.57 17.45 -8.53
C THR A 122 -13.47 16.07 -7.84
N ARG A 123 -13.84 15.96 -6.56
CA ARG A 123 -13.92 14.64 -5.88
C ARG A 123 -15.07 13.79 -6.43
N ALA A 124 -16.19 14.42 -6.78
CA ALA A 124 -17.37 13.75 -7.32
C ALA A 124 -17.08 13.18 -8.72
N GLY A 125 -16.47 13.97 -9.61
CA GLY A 125 -16.09 13.52 -10.95
C GLY A 125 -15.10 12.35 -10.90
N ARG A 126 -14.10 12.38 -10.02
CA ARG A 126 -13.19 11.25 -9.81
C ARG A 126 -13.90 9.95 -9.39
N ARG A 127 -14.94 10.04 -8.55
CA ARG A 127 -15.73 8.85 -8.16
C ARG A 127 -16.53 8.32 -9.35
N LEU A 128 -17.09 9.20 -10.16
CA LEU A 128 -17.91 8.84 -11.32
C LEU A 128 -17.05 8.21 -12.43
N ALA A 129 -15.87 8.76 -12.70
CA ALA A 129 -14.88 8.18 -13.62
C ALA A 129 -14.44 6.77 -13.18
N ARG A 130 -14.20 6.54 -11.88
CA ARG A 130 -13.90 5.19 -11.36
C ARG A 130 -15.05 4.21 -11.57
N LYS A 131 -16.30 4.66 -11.35
CA LYS A 131 -17.47 3.81 -11.61
C LYS A 131 -17.57 3.43 -13.09
N ARG A 132 -17.30 4.37 -14.01
CA ARG A 132 -17.25 4.11 -15.46
C ARG A 132 -16.17 3.09 -15.81
N LEU A 133 -14.95 3.28 -15.31
CA LEU A 133 -13.85 2.33 -15.51
C LEU A 133 -14.20 0.92 -15.03
N HIS A 134 -14.77 0.79 -13.83
CA HIS A 134 -15.22 -0.51 -13.33
C HIS A 134 -16.32 -1.14 -14.18
N ALA A 135 -17.27 -0.34 -14.68
CA ALA A 135 -18.31 -0.83 -15.57
C ALA A 135 -17.73 -1.30 -16.91
N GLN A 136 -16.78 -0.55 -17.49
CA GLN A 136 -16.10 -0.90 -18.72
C GLN A 136 -15.28 -2.18 -18.59
N ASN A 137 -14.48 -2.32 -17.53
CA ASN A 137 -13.70 -3.53 -17.25
C ASN A 137 -14.59 -4.77 -17.02
N LYS A 138 -15.82 -4.57 -16.55
CA LYS A 138 -16.79 -5.66 -16.40
C LYS A 138 -17.33 -6.15 -17.75
N ILE A 139 -17.48 -5.25 -18.73
CA ILE A 139 -17.98 -5.55 -20.07
C ILE A 139 -16.87 -6.13 -20.94
N LYS A 140 -15.70 -5.51 -20.90
CA LYS A 140 -14.51 -5.90 -21.67
C LYS A 140 -13.32 -5.90 -20.72
N PRO A 141 -13.03 -7.04 -20.06
CA PRO A 141 -11.88 -7.12 -19.16
C PRO A 141 -10.62 -6.92 -20.00
N ASP A 142 -10.01 -5.74 -19.87
CA ASP A 142 -8.72 -5.46 -20.49
C ASP A 142 -7.65 -6.15 -19.64
N PRO A 143 -6.90 -7.13 -20.16
CA PRO A 143 -5.91 -7.86 -19.37
C PRO A 143 -4.77 -6.96 -18.89
N LEU A 144 -4.52 -5.83 -19.58
CA LEU A 144 -3.48 -4.84 -19.25
C LEU A 144 -3.94 -3.42 -19.65
N PRO A 145 -4.71 -2.71 -18.79
CA PRO A 145 -5.03 -1.31 -19.02
C PRO A 145 -3.73 -0.47 -19.06
N GLY A 146 -3.45 0.21 -20.16
CA GLY A 146 -2.29 1.10 -20.32
C GLY A 146 -1.16 0.63 -21.24
N LEU A 147 -1.17 -0.62 -21.70
CA LEU A 147 -0.12 -1.17 -22.59
C LEU A 147 -0.68 -1.44 -23.99
N ARG A 148 -1.22 -0.40 -24.65
CA ARG A 148 -1.34 -0.46 -26.11
C ARG A 148 0.04 -0.19 -26.70
N LEU A 149 0.82 -1.25 -26.86
CA LEU A 149 2.03 -1.21 -27.70
C LEU A 149 1.62 -0.60 -29.04
N ARG A 150 2.20 0.56 -29.39
CA ARG A 150 2.04 1.14 -30.72
C ARG A 150 2.41 0.04 -31.72
N PRO A 151 1.57 -0.28 -32.72
CA PRO A 151 2.02 -1.18 -33.77
C PRO A 151 3.28 -0.56 -34.39
N GLU A 152 4.40 -1.28 -34.30
CA GLU A 152 5.64 -0.88 -34.97
C GLU A 152 5.31 -0.71 -36.47
N ARG A 153 5.60 0.48 -36.99
CA ARG A 153 5.46 0.80 -38.42
C ARG A 153 6.76 0.47 -39.14
#